data_AF-A0AAD8H303-F1
#
_entry.id   AF-A0AAD8H303-F1
#
_cell.length_a   1.000
_cell.length_b   1.000
_cell.length_c   1.000
_cell.angle_alpha   90.00
_cell.angle_beta   90.00
_cell.angle_gamma   90.00
#
_symmetry.space_group_name_H-M   'P 1'
#
loop_
_entity.id
_entity.type
_entity.pdbx_description
1 polymer ?
#
loop_
_entity_poly.entity_id
_entity_poly.type
_entity_poly.pdbx_seq_one_letter_code
_entity_poly.pdbx_strand_id
1 'polypeptide(L)'
;MSLLPKNDLIEIREVWDDNLEEEFALIRDVVDEFPYIAMDTEFPGIVLRPVGNFKNSNDYHYQTLKDNVDMLKVIQLGLTFSDEEGNLPKCGSDKYYVWQFNFCDFNVNEDVFAHDSIELLRQSGIDFKKNNEKGIDAKRFGEILMSSGIVLNDNVYWVTFHSGLHGGLNKLAELLEVERVGVSHQAGSDSLLTSCTFRKLKENFFSGSLEKYAGVLYGLGVEN
;
A
#
# COMPACT_ATOMS: atom_id res chain seq x y z
N MET A 1 2.77 19.00 -18.25
CA MET A 1 2.19 17.82 -18.94
C MET A 1 1.69 16.88 -17.85
N SER A 2 0.52 16.26 -18.01
CA SER A 2 0.03 15.28 -17.02
C SER A 2 1.03 14.13 -16.98
N LEU A 3 1.57 13.83 -15.78
CA LEU A 3 2.54 12.76 -15.58
C LEU A 3 1.92 11.37 -15.71
N LEU A 4 0.59 11.29 -15.59
CA LEU A 4 -0.15 10.06 -15.76
C LEU A 4 -0.66 9.91 -17.20
N PRO A 5 -0.70 8.67 -17.71
CA PRO A 5 -1.60 8.31 -18.79
C PRO A 5 -3.02 8.80 -18.47
N LYS A 6 -3.84 9.08 -19.50
CA LYS A 6 -5.26 9.40 -19.26
C LYS A 6 -5.86 8.36 -18.30
N ASN A 7 -6.58 8.81 -17.26
CA ASN A 7 -7.10 7.95 -16.18
C ASN A 7 -7.78 6.66 -16.71
N ASP A 8 -8.46 6.75 -17.87
CA ASP A 8 -9.10 5.62 -18.54
C ASP A 8 -8.14 4.50 -18.99
N LEU A 9 -6.82 4.72 -19.02
CA LEU A 9 -5.80 3.76 -19.40
C LEU A 9 -5.23 3.00 -18.21
N ILE A 10 -5.51 3.41 -16.97
CA ILE A 10 -5.02 2.73 -15.77
C ILE A 10 -6.09 1.73 -15.32
N GLU A 11 -5.67 0.50 -15.06
CA GLU A 11 -6.50 -0.59 -14.58
C GLU A 11 -5.97 -1.07 -13.23
N ILE A 12 -6.81 -0.93 -12.20
CA ILE A 12 -6.56 -1.54 -10.90
C ILE A 12 -7.01 -3.01 -10.99
N ARG A 13 -6.03 -3.91 -11.05
CA ARG A 13 -6.18 -5.35 -11.11
C ARG A 13 -6.65 -5.86 -9.75
N GLU A 14 -7.90 -6.28 -9.69
CA GLU A 14 -8.48 -6.94 -8.54
C GLU A 14 -7.93 -8.37 -8.43
N VAL A 15 -7.11 -8.64 -7.42
CA VAL A 15 -6.49 -9.94 -7.18
C VAL A 15 -7.23 -10.66 -6.05
N TRP A 16 -7.66 -11.88 -6.37
CA TRP A 16 -8.37 -12.83 -5.54
C TRP A 16 -7.62 -14.17 -5.56
N ASP A 17 -8.11 -15.18 -4.84
CA ASP A 17 -7.42 -16.47 -4.75
C ASP A 17 -7.27 -17.19 -6.11
N ASP A 18 -8.25 -17.01 -7.00
CA ASP A 18 -8.36 -17.70 -8.29
C ASP A 18 -7.40 -17.16 -9.37
N ASN A 19 -7.03 -15.87 -9.32
CA ASN A 19 -6.08 -15.26 -10.24
C ASN A 19 -4.71 -14.92 -9.61
N LEU A 20 -4.48 -15.27 -8.34
CA LEU A 20 -3.25 -14.90 -7.62
C LEU A 20 -1.95 -15.27 -8.36
N GLU A 21 -1.86 -16.50 -8.88
CA GLU A 21 -0.65 -16.97 -9.58
C GLU A 21 -0.44 -16.26 -10.91
N GLU A 22 -1.54 -15.98 -11.63
CA GLU A 22 -1.50 -15.29 -12.92
C GLU A 22 -0.98 -13.86 -12.74
N GLU A 23 -1.48 -13.15 -11.73
CA GLU A 23 -1.03 -11.79 -11.43
C GLU A 23 0.41 -11.77 -10.91
N PHE A 24 0.81 -12.73 -10.08
CA PHE A 24 2.21 -12.82 -9.64
C PHE A 24 3.17 -13.19 -10.78
N ALA A 25 2.73 -13.93 -11.80
CA ALA A 25 3.54 -14.16 -13.00
C ALA A 25 3.84 -12.83 -13.71
N LEU A 26 2.82 -11.97 -13.90
CA LEU A 26 3.02 -10.64 -14.47
C LEU A 26 3.94 -9.77 -13.61
N ILE A 27 3.78 -9.82 -12.28
CA ILE A 27 4.62 -9.03 -11.36
C ILE A 27 6.09 -9.46 -11.45
N ARG A 28 6.37 -10.77 -11.50
CA ARG A 28 7.74 -11.28 -11.67
C ARG A 28 8.38 -10.82 -12.97
N ASP A 29 7.60 -10.66 -14.03
CA ASP A 29 8.10 -10.19 -15.33
C ASP A 29 8.44 -8.69 -15.33
N VAL A 30 7.85 -7.88 -14.44
CA VAL A 30 8.01 -6.42 -14.46
C VAL A 30 8.88 -5.87 -13.32
N VAL A 31 9.11 -6.61 -12.23
CA VAL A 31 9.76 -6.08 -11.01
C VAL A 31 11.16 -5.51 -11.27
N ASP A 32 11.92 -6.09 -12.19
CA ASP A 32 13.27 -5.62 -12.52
C ASP A 32 13.28 -4.37 -13.40
N GLU A 33 12.25 -4.19 -14.24
CA GLU A 33 12.09 -3.00 -15.10
C GLU A 33 11.40 -1.84 -14.39
N PHE A 34 10.56 -2.15 -13.39
CA PHE A 34 9.75 -1.18 -12.62
C PHE A 34 10.05 -1.30 -11.11
N PRO A 35 11.28 -0.96 -10.67
CA PRO A 35 11.77 -1.29 -9.33
C PRO A 35 11.20 -0.44 -8.19
N TYR A 36 10.47 0.65 -8.46
CA TYR A 36 9.83 1.45 -7.42
C TYR A 36 8.45 0.87 -7.11
N ILE A 37 8.27 0.42 -5.88
CA ILE A 37 7.03 -0.23 -5.43
C ILE A 37 6.38 0.63 -4.36
N ALA A 38 5.35 1.37 -4.74
CA ALA A 38 4.51 2.06 -3.78
C ALA A 38 3.48 1.11 -3.17
N MET A 39 3.28 1.22 -1.87
CA MET A 39 2.44 0.30 -1.10
C MET A 39 1.52 1.05 -0.14
N ASP A 40 0.31 0.52 -0.03
CA ASP A 40 -0.66 0.87 1.00
C ASP A 40 -1.45 -0.37 1.44
N THR A 41 -2.06 -0.34 2.62
CA THR A 41 -2.83 -1.47 3.17
C THR A 41 -4.10 -0.99 3.85
N GLU A 42 -5.19 -1.75 3.68
CA GLU A 42 -6.41 -1.57 4.47
C GLU A 42 -6.49 -2.66 5.55
N PHE A 43 -6.80 -2.25 6.77
CA PHE A 43 -6.89 -3.11 7.96
C PHE A 43 -7.95 -2.56 8.92
N PRO A 44 -8.44 -3.35 9.90
CA PRO A 44 -9.61 -3.00 10.69
C PRO A 44 -9.36 -1.96 11.80
N GLY A 45 -8.46 -1.01 11.56
CA GLY A 45 -8.17 0.13 12.43
C GLY A 45 -7.27 -0.19 13.62
N ILE A 46 -7.39 0.60 14.68
CA ILE A 46 -6.61 0.47 15.92
C ILE A 46 -7.59 0.23 17.07
N VAL A 47 -7.42 -0.89 17.76
CA VAL A 47 -8.29 -1.33 18.88
C VAL A 47 -7.55 -1.43 20.21
N LEU A 48 -6.22 -1.52 20.18
CA LEU A 48 -5.38 -1.58 21.37
C LEU A 48 -4.60 -0.27 21.55
N ARG A 49 -4.51 0.17 22.81
CA ARG A 49 -3.56 1.20 23.27
C ARG A 49 -2.84 0.66 24.50
N PRO A 50 -1.52 0.40 24.40
CA PRO A 50 -0.79 -0.22 25.49
C PRO A 50 -0.69 0.76 26.67
N VAL A 51 -0.85 0.25 27.88
CA VAL A 51 -0.73 1.03 29.13
C VAL A 51 0.54 0.58 29.84
N GLY A 52 1.44 1.51 30.14
CA GLY A 52 2.70 1.19 30.79
C GLY A 52 3.71 2.32 30.74
N ASN A 53 4.92 2.02 31.19
CA ASN A 53 6.07 2.91 31.07
C ASN A 53 6.81 2.60 29.76
N PHE A 54 6.97 3.61 28.91
CA PHE A 54 7.68 3.52 27.64
C PHE A 54 8.96 4.35 27.71
N LYS A 55 10.00 3.91 27.00
CA LYS A 55 11.30 4.62 27.01
C LYS A 55 11.20 6.00 26.38
N ASN A 56 10.40 6.13 25.32
CA ASN A 56 10.14 7.35 24.59
C ASN A 56 8.84 7.19 23.76
N SER A 57 8.47 8.24 23.00
CA SER A 57 7.29 8.20 22.12
C SER A 57 7.37 7.13 21.04
N ASN A 58 8.56 6.87 20.49
CA ASN A 58 8.74 5.90 19.41
C ASN A 58 8.53 4.47 19.91
N ASP A 59 8.99 4.16 21.13
CA ASP A 59 8.76 2.90 21.82
C ASP A 59 7.26 2.66 22.07
N TYR A 60 6.53 3.71 22.49
CA TYR A 60 5.08 3.66 22.61
C TYR A 60 4.36 3.44 21.26
N HIS A 61 4.77 4.16 20.21
CA HIS A 61 4.21 4.00 18.87
C HIS A 61 4.48 2.60 18.31
N TYR A 62 5.70 2.09 18.48
CA TYR A 62 6.07 0.74 18.07
C TYR A 62 5.22 -0.30 18.80
N GLN A 63 5.10 -0.20 20.13
CA GLN A 63 4.31 -1.15 20.89
C GLN A 63 2.83 -1.10 20.49
N THR A 64 2.29 0.11 20.27
CA THR A 64 0.92 0.29 19.78
C THR A 64 0.75 -0.38 18.40
N LEU A 65 1.67 -0.15 17.47
CA LEU A 65 1.63 -0.77 16.15
C LEU A 65 1.70 -2.30 16.26
N LYS A 66 2.69 -2.82 16.98
CA LYS A 66 2.93 -4.24 17.15
C LYS A 66 1.71 -4.96 17.73
N ASP A 67 1.14 -4.46 18.82
CA ASP A 67 0.01 -5.12 19.48
C ASP A 67 -1.23 -5.16 18.57
N ASN A 68 -1.47 -4.10 17.79
CA ASN A 68 -2.57 -4.08 16.84
C ASN A 68 -2.30 -4.99 15.63
N VAL A 69 -1.09 -4.98 15.07
CA VAL A 69 -0.73 -5.84 13.93
C VAL A 69 -0.77 -7.33 14.31
N ASP A 70 -0.35 -7.69 15.52
CA ASP A 70 -0.41 -9.08 15.99
C ASP A 70 -1.86 -9.56 16.21
N MET A 71 -2.78 -8.66 16.57
CA MET A 71 -4.17 -8.98 16.86
C MET A 71 -5.09 -8.94 15.63
N LEU A 72 -4.82 -8.00 14.73
CA LEU A 72 -5.70 -7.69 13.61
C LEU A 72 -5.24 -8.37 12.33
N LYS A 73 -6.17 -8.46 11.37
CA LYS A 73 -5.93 -9.13 10.09
C LYS A 73 -6.01 -8.12 8.96
N VAL A 74 -5.07 -8.22 8.01
CA VAL A 74 -5.08 -7.40 6.80
C VAL A 74 -6.32 -7.69 5.96
N ILE A 75 -6.87 -6.66 5.31
CA ILE A 75 -8.07 -6.76 4.46
C ILE A 75 -7.68 -6.57 2.99
N GLN A 76 -6.84 -5.56 2.70
CA GLN A 76 -6.27 -5.33 1.38
C GLN A 76 -4.81 -4.91 1.43
N LEU A 77 -4.09 -5.20 0.35
CA LEU A 77 -2.76 -4.66 0.04
C LEU A 77 -2.78 -4.11 -1.38
N GLY A 78 -2.27 -2.90 -1.58
CA GLY A 78 -2.10 -2.29 -2.89
C GLY A 78 -0.64 -2.19 -3.24
N LEU A 79 -0.27 -2.59 -4.46
CA LEU A 79 1.08 -2.44 -4.99
C LEU A 79 1.03 -1.72 -6.33
N THR A 80 1.74 -0.61 -6.41
CA THR A 80 1.97 0.14 -7.66
C THR A 80 3.44 0.08 -8.01
N PHE A 81 3.76 -0.48 -9.17
CA PHE A 81 5.10 -0.56 -9.71
C PHE A 81 5.35 0.60 -10.66
N SER A 82 6.53 1.22 -10.58
CA SER A 82 6.95 2.24 -11.54
C SER A 82 8.46 2.20 -11.81
N ASP A 83 8.85 2.71 -12.98
CA ASP A 83 10.26 2.95 -13.31
C ASP A 83 10.78 4.23 -12.63
N GLU A 84 12.04 4.59 -12.90
CA GLU A 84 12.66 5.82 -12.37
C GLU A 84 11.95 7.11 -12.82
N GLU A 85 11.29 7.06 -13.98
CA GLU A 85 10.52 8.15 -14.56
C GLU A 85 9.05 8.14 -14.09
N GLY A 86 8.64 7.19 -13.26
CA GLY A 86 7.27 7.07 -12.74
C GLY A 86 6.28 6.48 -13.74
N ASN A 87 6.75 5.86 -14.84
CA ASN A 87 5.88 5.16 -15.78
C ASN A 87 5.44 3.82 -15.17
N LEU A 88 4.18 3.42 -15.45
CA LEU A 88 3.59 2.18 -14.98
C LEU A 88 3.79 1.03 -15.97
N PRO A 89 3.78 -0.24 -15.53
CA PRO A 89 3.89 -1.40 -16.43
C PRO A 89 2.59 -1.62 -17.21
N LYS A 90 2.72 -2.09 -18.46
CA LYS A 90 1.58 -2.46 -19.32
C LYS A 90 1.30 -3.96 -19.41
N CYS A 91 2.25 -4.80 -19.01
CA CYS A 91 2.13 -6.26 -19.02
C CYS A 91 1.66 -6.83 -20.38
N GLY A 92 2.14 -6.28 -21.49
CA GLY A 92 1.74 -6.69 -22.85
C GLY A 92 0.34 -6.26 -23.28
N SER A 93 -0.34 -5.41 -22.50
CA SER A 93 -1.67 -4.86 -22.78
C SER A 93 -1.63 -3.39 -23.22
N ASP A 94 -2.79 -2.83 -23.57
CA ASP A 94 -2.97 -1.40 -23.84
C ASP A 94 -3.20 -0.56 -22.56
N LYS A 95 -3.30 -1.23 -21.40
CA LYS A 95 -3.60 -0.64 -20.09
C LYS A 95 -2.37 -0.66 -19.18
N TYR A 96 -2.34 0.26 -18.23
CA TYR A 96 -1.32 0.32 -17.18
C TYR A 96 -1.85 -0.36 -15.92
N TYR A 97 -1.07 -1.27 -15.34
CA TYR A 97 -1.54 -2.10 -14.22
C TYR A 97 -1.08 -1.58 -12.87
N VAL A 98 -2.02 -1.65 -11.93
CA VAL A 98 -1.83 -1.47 -10.48
C VAL A 98 -2.52 -2.65 -9.80
N TRP A 99 -1.93 -3.23 -8.77
CA TRP A 99 -2.48 -4.44 -8.14
C TRP A 99 -3.17 -4.12 -6.82
N GLN A 100 -4.36 -4.69 -6.63
CA GLN A 100 -5.12 -4.66 -5.39
C GLN A 100 -5.42 -6.09 -4.93
N PHE A 101 -4.70 -6.54 -3.92
CA PHE A 101 -4.86 -7.86 -3.31
C PHE A 101 -5.93 -7.82 -2.24
N ASN A 102 -6.88 -8.75 -2.30
CA ASN A 102 -7.99 -8.84 -1.37
C ASN A 102 -7.85 -10.11 -0.52
N PHE A 103 -7.79 -10.00 0.81
CA PHE A 103 -7.55 -11.14 1.70
C PHE A 103 -8.83 -11.72 2.30
N CYS A 104 -8.82 -13.03 2.59
CA CYS A 104 -9.98 -13.74 3.17
C CYS A 104 -9.96 -13.84 4.70
N ASP A 105 -8.81 -13.59 5.32
CA ASP A 105 -8.55 -13.90 6.73
C ASP A 105 -9.48 -13.15 7.70
N PHE A 106 -9.82 -11.89 7.39
CA PHE A 106 -10.67 -11.04 8.24
C PHE A 106 -12.16 -11.36 8.09
N ASN A 107 -12.82 -11.76 9.19
CA ASN A 107 -14.24 -12.03 9.27
C ASN A 107 -14.92 -11.08 10.26
N VAL A 108 -15.81 -10.23 9.76
CA VAL A 108 -16.52 -9.20 10.55
C VAL A 108 -17.41 -9.77 11.67
N ASN A 109 -17.73 -11.06 11.65
CA ASN A 109 -18.56 -11.69 12.68
C ASN A 109 -17.73 -12.34 13.80
N GLU A 110 -16.42 -12.51 13.60
CA GLU A 110 -15.55 -13.28 14.49
C GLU A 110 -14.37 -12.46 15.02
N ASP A 111 -13.81 -11.59 14.17
CA ASP A 111 -12.59 -10.85 14.47
C ASP A 111 -12.85 -9.52 15.18
N VAL A 112 -11.82 -9.05 15.89
CA VAL A 112 -11.83 -7.74 16.54
C VAL A 112 -11.57 -6.65 15.50
N PHE A 113 -12.29 -5.53 15.60
CA PHE A 113 -12.12 -4.37 14.71
C PHE A 113 -12.57 -3.06 15.36
N ALA A 114 -12.09 -1.95 14.84
CA ALA A 114 -12.63 -0.62 15.12
C ALA A 114 -13.87 -0.38 14.25
N HIS A 115 -15.01 -0.07 14.88
CA HIS A 115 -16.29 0.07 14.17
C HIS A 115 -16.24 1.15 13.07
N ASP A 116 -15.70 2.33 13.39
CA ASP A 116 -15.59 3.45 12.44
C ASP A 116 -14.73 3.08 11.21
N SER A 117 -13.68 2.27 11.41
CA SER A 117 -12.83 1.78 10.32
C SER A 117 -13.57 0.83 9.40
N ILE A 118 -14.35 -0.11 9.94
CA ILE A 118 -15.14 -1.03 9.10
C ILE A 118 -16.25 -0.30 8.36
N GLU A 119 -16.94 0.65 9.00
CA GLU A 119 -17.97 1.45 8.32
C GLU A 119 -17.37 2.31 7.20
N LEU A 120 -16.20 2.91 7.42
CA LEU A 120 -15.48 3.62 6.37
C LEU A 120 -15.15 2.70 5.19
N LEU A 121 -14.58 1.52 5.47
CA LEU A 121 -14.24 0.55 4.42
C LEU A 121 -15.46 0.05 3.64
N ARG A 122 -16.61 -0.17 4.31
CA ARG A 122 -17.88 -0.50 3.64
C ARG A 122 -18.32 0.63 2.71
N GLN A 123 -18.24 1.87 3.18
CA GLN A 123 -18.60 3.05 2.38
C GLN A 123 -17.67 3.24 1.18
N SER A 124 -16.40 2.84 1.31
CA SER A 124 -15.43 2.80 0.23
C SER A 124 -15.57 1.58 -0.69
N GLY A 125 -16.56 0.70 -0.47
CA GLY A 125 -16.91 -0.38 -1.38
C GLY A 125 -16.26 -1.74 -1.09
N ILE A 126 -15.67 -1.93 0.09
CA ILE A 126 -15.17 -3.24 0.51
C ILE A 126 -16.34 -4.20 0.77
N ASP A 127 -16.37 -5.30 0.01
CA ASP A 127 -17.32 -6.39 0.20
C ASP A 127 -16.69 -7.49 1.05
N PHE A 128 -16.85 -7.37 2.37
CA PHE A 128 -16.33 -8.34 3.34
C PHE A 128 -16.82 -9.77 3.12
N LYS A 129 -18.03 -9.94 2.58
CA LYS A 129 -18.53 -11.28 2.26
C LYS A 129 -17.74 -11.87 1.10
N LYS A 130 -17.51 -11.09 0.04
CA LYS A 130 -16.66 -11.49 -1.08
C LYS A 130 -15.22 -11.76 -0.65
N ASN A 131 -14.67 -10.96 0.26
CA ASN A 131 -13.37 -11.24 0.89
C ASN A 131 -13.33 -12.63 1.51
N ASN A 132 -14.29 -13.00 2.36
CA ASN A 132 -14.28 -14.33 2.97
C ASN A 132 -14.51 -15.47 1.96
N GLU A 133 -15.28 -15.24 0.88
CA GLU A 133 -15.60 -16.26 -0.12
C GLU A 133 -14.50 -16.46 -1.18
N LYS A 134 -13.75 -15.41 -1.52
CA LYS A 134 -12.84 -15.38 -2.69
C LYS A 134 -11.47 -14.80 -2.40
N GLY A 135 -11.27 -14.22 -1.22
CA GLY A 135 -10.03 -13.56 -0.85
C GLY A 135 -8.87 -14.54 -0.76
N ILE A 136 -7.68 -13.97 -0.88
CA ILE A 136 -6.40 -14.67 -0.79
C ILE A 136 -6.12 -15.02 0.67
N ASP A 137 -5.64 -16.24 0.92
CA ASP A 137 -5.04 -16.59 2.21
C ASP A 137 -3.70 -15.85 2.40
N ALA A 138 -3.57 -15.10 3.48
CA ALA A 138 -2.39 -14.27 3.71
C ALA A 138 -1.08 -15.06 3.82
N LYS A 139 -1.10 -16.33 4.26
CA LYS A 139 0.10 -17.16 4.33
C LYS A 139 0.53 -17.60 2.94
N ARG A 140 -0.42 -18.06 2.12
CA ARG A 140 -0.18 -18.39 0.70
C ARG A 140 0.40 -17.19 -0.05
N PHE A 141 -0.18 -16.01 0.15
CA PHE A 141 0.37 -14.77 -0.40
C PHE A 141 1.83 -14.55 0.02
N GLY A 142 2.12 -14.71 1.32
CA GLY A 142 3.46 -14.57 1.87
C GLY A 142 4.47 -15.54 1.23
N GLU A 143 4.10 -16.80 1.03
CA GLU A 143 4.95 -17.80 0.36
C GLU A 143 5.31 -17.38 -1.07
N ILE A 144 4.33 -16.91 -1.84
CA ILE A 144 4.52 -16.45 -3.21
C ILE A 144 5.37 -15.17 -3.25
N LEU A 145 5.08 -14.21 -2.35
CA LEU A 145 5.81 -12.96 -2.22
C LEU A 145 7.30 -13.19 -1.99
N MET A 146 7.67 -14.16 -1.15
CA MET A 146 9.09 -14.48 -0.86
C MET A 146 9.91 -14.87 -2.09
N SER A 147 9.27 -15.41 -3.14
CA SER A 147 9.91 -15.86 -4.38
C SER A 147 9.66 -14.93 -5.57
N SER A 148 9.02 -13.78 -5.35
CA SER A 148 8.55 -12.88 -6.40
C SER A 148 9.60 -11.89 -6.94
N GLY A 149 10.71 -11.69 -6.21
CA GLY A 149 11.69 -10.64 -6.50
C GLY A 149 11.33 -9.25 -5.93
N ILE A 150 10.14 -9.09 -5.36
CA ILE A 150 9.65 -7.83 -4.75
C ILE A 150 10.28 -7.57 -3.37
N VAL A 151 10.64 -8.63 -2.64
CA VAL A 151 11.26 -8.57 -1.31
C VAL A 151 12.63 -9.25 -1.36
N LEU A 152 13.50 -8.89 -0.41
CA LEU A 152 14.88 -9.37 -0.35
C LEU A 152 15.68 -9.12 -1.65
N ASN A 153 15.38 -8.00 -2.32
CA ASN A 153 16.03 -7.56 -3.55
C ASN A 153 16.53 -6.12 -3.36
N ASP A 154 17.85 -5.94 -3.35
CA ASP A 154 18.48 -4.62 -3.12
C ASP A 154 18.24 -3.63 -4.27
N ASN A 155 17.77 -4.12 -5.42
CA ASN A 155 17.43 -3.28 -6.57
C ASN A 155 16.00 -2.72 -6.51
N VAL A 156 15.20 -3.09 -5.50
CA VAL A 156 13.81 -2.66 -5.33
C VAL A 156 13.72 -1.53 -4.30
N TYR A 157 12.96 -0.49 -4.63
CA TYR A 157 12.74 0.68 -3.79
C TYR A 157 11.28 0.73 -3.32
N TRP A 158 11.05 0.50 -2.02
CA TRP A 158 9.72 0.62 -1.43
C TRP A 158 9.37 2.07 -1.10
N VAL A 159 8.19 2.51 -1.54
CA VAL A 159 7.63 3.83 -1.29
C VAL A 159 6.38 3.68 -0.44
N THR A 160 6.40 4.24 0.77
CA THR A 160 5.29 4.10 1.72
C THR A 160 4.83 5.46 2.22
N PHE A 161 3.56 5.58 2.58
CA PHE A 161 3.03 6.75 3.26
C PHE A 161 2.44 6.36 4.61
N HIS A 162 2.64 7.20 5.62
CA HIS A 162 1.95 7.09 6.89
C HIS A 162 1.42 8.47 7.31
N SER A 163 0.16 8.54 7.69
CA SER A 163 -0.46 9.80 8.11
C SER A 163 0.11 10.26 9.45
N GLY A 164 0.97 11.28 9.40
CA GLY A 164 1.39 12.04 10.59
C GLY A 164 1.88 13.46 10.30
N LEU A 165 2.04 13.83 9.03
CA LEU A 165 2.16 15.22 8.60
C LEU A 165 0.78 15.89 8.56
N HIS A 166 0.74 17.19 8.85
CA HIS A 166 -0.47 18.01 8.89
C HIS A 166 -1.27 17.94 7.57
N GLY A 167 -2.18 16.96 7.47
CA GLY A 167 -2.95 16.64 6.27
C GLY A 167 -2.46 15.34 5.63
N GLY A 168 -3.25 14.26 5.74
CA GLY A 168 -2.93 12.92 5.19
C GLY A 168 -2.75 12.89 3.66
N LEU A 169 -2.56 11.70 3.10
CA LEU A 169 -2.18 11.49 1.68
C LEU A 169 -3.03 12.32 0.69
N ASN A 170 -4.35 12.34 0.87
CA ASN A 170 -5.27 13.11 0.04
C ASN A 170 -4.95 14.62 0.03
N LYS A 171 -4.59 15.19 1.19
CA LYS A 171 -4.25 16.62 1.28
C LYS A 171 -2.92 16.92 0.60
N LEU A 172 -1.94 16.04 0.79
CA LEU A 172 -0.64 16.17 0.14
C LEU A 172 -0.77 16.05 -1.39
N ALA A 173 -1.55 15.10 -1.87
CA ALA A 173 -1.86 14.94 -3.29
C ALA A 173 -2.53 16.19 -3.88
N GLU A 174 -3.52 16.76 -3.17
CA GLU A 174 -4.18 18.02 -3.57
C GLU A 174 -3.18 19.17 -3.70
N LEU A 175 -2.27 19.33 -2.72
CA LEU A 175 -1.24 20.38 -2.74
C LEU A 175 -0.22 20.22 -3.88
N LEU A 176 -0.01 18.99 -4.35
CA LEU A 176 0.92 18.66 -5.44
C LEU A 176 0.22 18.51 -6.79
N GLU A 177 -1.08 18.83 -6.86
CA GLU A 177 -1.91 18.72 -8.05
C GLU A 177 -1.88 17.30 -8.66
N VAL A 178 -1.94 16.30 -7.79
CA VAL A 178 -2.04 14.88 -8.17
C VAL A 178 -3.51 14.44 -8.10
N GLU A 179 -4.04 14.01 -9.24
CA GLU A 179 -5.38 13.45 -9.32
C GLU A 179 -5.38 11.97 -8.89
N ARG A 180 -6.40 11.59 -8.12
CA ARG A 180 -6.63 10.20 -7.70
C ARG A 180 -7.28 9.41 -8.83
N VAL A 181 -6.82 8.16 -8.99
CA VAL A 181 -7.45 7.16 -9.84
C VAL A 181 -7.91 6.00 -8.95
N GLY A 182 -9.19 5.64 -9.05
CA GLY A 182 -9.82 4.66 -8.17
C GLY A 182 -10.50 5.28 -6.95
N VAL A 183 -10.99 4.42 -6.06
CA VAL A 183 -11.75 4.81 -4.87
C VAL A 183 -10.81 5.13 -3.71
N SER A 184 -11.09 6.15 -2.91
CA SER A 184 -10.28 6.45 -1.71
C SER A 184 -10.53 5.42 -0.62
N HIS A 185 -9.50 5.08 0.16
CA HIS A 185 -9.54 3.99 1.14
C HIS A 185 -9.78 2.63 0.50
N GLN A 186 -9.13 2.43 -0.65
CA GLN A 186 -8.86 1.11 -1.20
C GLN A 186 -7.38 1.06 -1.55
N ALA A 187 -6.71 -0.01 -1.12
CA ALA A 187 -5.25 -0.04 -1.08
C ALA A 187 -4.61 0.16 -2.47
N GLY A 188 -5.20 -0.36 -3.54
CA GLY A 188 -4.68 -0.20 -4.90
C GLY A 188 -4.64 1.27 -5.34
N SER A 189 -5.76 1.97 -5.17
CA SER A 189 -5.90 3.40 -5.46
C SER A 189 -4.98 4.26 -4.59
N ASP A 190 -4.88 3.94 -3.30
CA ASP A 190 -4.03 4.67 -2.35
C ASP A 190 -2.53 4.42 -2.59
N SER A 191 -2.13 3.21 -2.99
CA SER A 191 -0.75 2.91 -3.42
C SER A 191 -0.35 3.67 -4.68
N LEU A 192 -1.26 3.82 -5.65
CA LEU A 192 -1.03 4.59 -6.87
C LEU A 192 -0.90 6.09 -6.55
N LEU A 193 -1.80 6.61 -5.71
CA LEU A 193 -1.71 7.99 -5.25
C LEU A 193 -0.39 8.25 -4.51
N THR A 194 0.05 7.29 -3.69
CA THR A 194 1.35 7.32 -3.00
C THR A 194 2.51 7.41 -3.99
N SER A 195 2.54 6.55 -5.02
CA SER A 195 3.58 6.59 -6.08
C SER A 195 3.64 7.96 -6.78
N CYS A 196 2.49 8.44 -7.24
CA CYS A 196 2.39 9.70 -7.98
C CYS A 196 2.81 10.90 -7.13
N THR A 197 2.37 10.92 -5.87
CA THR A 197 2.70 11.96 -4.89
C THR A 197 4.18 11.96 -4.57
N PHE A 198 4.78 10.79 -4.34
CA PHE A 198 6.22 10.66 -4.12
C PHE A 198 7.02 11.17 -5.32
N ARG A 199 6.60 10.84 -6.54
CA ARG A 199 7.25 11.33 -7.78
C ARG A 199 7.23 12.85 -7.86
N LYS A 200 6.06 13.48 -7.64
CA LYS A 200 5.92 14.94 -7.60
C LYS A 200 6.78 15.58 -6.52
N LEU A 201 6.85 14.98 -5.34
CA LEU A 201 7.72 15.45 -4.27
C LEU A 201 9.18 15.41 -4.70
N LYS A 202 9.64 14.26 -5.20
CA LYS A 202 11.00 14.03 -5.68
C LYS A 202 11.40 15.07 -6.73
N GLU A 203 10.55 15.33 -7.72
CA GLU A 203 10.80 16.32 -8.78
C GLU A 203 10.87 17.77 -8.27
N ASN A 204 9.93 18.15 -7.40
CA ASN A 204 9.75 19.56 -7.05
C ASN A 204 10.63 20.02 -5.87
N PHE A 205 11.00 19.11 -4.96
CA PHE A 205 11.59 19.48 -3.68
C PHE A 205 12.94 18.81 -3.39
N PHE A 206 13.33 17.77 -4.15
CA PHE A 206 14.58 17.06 -3.92
C PHE A 206 15.52 17.20 -5.11
N SER A 207 16.72 17.74 -4.88
CA SER A 207 17.76 17.95 -5.89
C SER A 207 19.01 17.09 -5.68
N GLY A 208 18.92 16.06 -4.84
CA GLY A 208 20.04 15.18 -4.49
C GLY A 208 19.60 13.79 -4.04
N SER A 209 20.57 13.01 -3.54
CA SER A 209 20.31 11.63 -3.10
C SER A 209 19.27 11.55 -1.99
N LEU A 210 18.35 10.59 -2.11
CA LEU A 210 17.33 10.26 -1.12
C LEU A 210 17.84 9.29 -0.04
N GLU A 211 19.08 8.79 -0.15
CA GLU A 211 19.64 7.77 0.75
C GLU A 211 19.54 8.14 2.23
N LYS A 212 19.70 9.44 2.58
CA LYS A 212 19.58 9.89 3.98
C LYS A 212 18.18 9.68 4.60
N TYR A 213 17.16 9.47 3.77
CA TYR A 213 15.78 9.21 4.19
C TYR A 213 15.41 7.72 4.08
N ALA A 214 16.25 6.91 3.45
CA ALA A 214 15.98 5.49 3.26
C ALA A 214 15.96 4.76 4.60
N GLY A 215 14.96 3.88 4.79
CA GLY A 215 14.80 3.10 6.01
C GLY A 215 14.26 3.87 7.23
N VAL A 216 13.92 5.15 7.09
CA VAL A 216 13.36 5.97 8.18
C VAL A 216 11.83 5.92 8.12
N LEU A 217 11.21 5.24 9.09
CA LEU A 217 9.75 5.17 9.22
C LEU A 217 9.22 6.29 10.13
N TYR A 218 8.21 7.01 9.65
CA TYR A 218 7.58 8.10 10.41
C TYR A 218 7.07 7.59 11.77
N GLY A 219 7.37 8.33 12.85
CA GLY A 219 6.93 8.01 14.21
C GLY A 219 7.65 6.85 14.89
N LEU A 220 8.58 6.17 14.21
CA LEU A 220 9.36 5.04 14.72
C LEU A 220 10.88 5.23 14.60
N GLY A 221 11.33 5.91 13.55
CA GLY A 221 12.75 6.16 13.29
C GLY A 221 13.38 7.12 14.31
N VAL A 222 14.68 6.93 14.56
CA VAL A 222 15.52 7.92 15.23
C VAL A 222 15.90 8.96 14.18
N GLU A 223 15.66 10.24 14.44
CA GLU A 223 16.13 11.31 13.56
C GLU A 223 17.66 11.17 13.39
N ASN A 224 18.13 11.08 12.14
CA ASN A 224 19.56 11.09 11.80
C ASN A 224 20.16 12.48 11.98
#